data_AF-A0A8H6ACC2-F1
#
_entry.id   AF-A0A8H6ACC2-F1
#
_cell.length_a   1.000
_cell.length_b   1.000
_cell.length_c   1.000
_cell.angle_alpha   90.00
_cell.angle_beta   90.00
_cell.angle_gamma   90.00
#
_symmetry.space_group_name_H-M   'P 1'
#
loop_
_entity.id
_entity.type
_entity.pdbx_description
1 polymer ?
#
loop_
_entity_poly.entity_id
_entity_poly.type
_entity_poly.pdbx_seq_one_letter_code
_entity_poly.pdbx_strand_id
1 'polypeptide(L)'
;MTSETQNKSRGRPPDYHASHLPSYSGQGAIVGHGSKPPPYHNWQDAVPDTSTLPPPPVMGLLSSNSGNASRDDAERAHEFCDKVPLHLPVKPSVAVYSSAQDLDFRPVVPGDFHGTFATVARGRWKGSTRAGNGDCLISTSLPLYFPTEDSPFATAKCRNMYYEVKLLGLREGPVSTDPSGFSIGFVAHPYPYWRSPGWERGSVGVFSDDGCRFVNDSWGGRKFTTAFAVEETVGLGMTFRLPDNSNNLQGRDKTCKVDIFFTRNGRRVGSWDLHEEIDEDAGSVEGLEGDFDLYGAIGLFGGVDFEVCFDPAGWLWKPYQ
;
A
#
# COMPACT_ATOMS: atom_id res chain seq x y z
N MET A 1 39.96 61.56 13.87
CA MET A 1 40.19 60.56 14.93
C MET A 1 39.01 59.60 14.88
N THR A 2 39.02 58.57 14.02
CA THR A 2 39.48 57.16 14.27
C THR A 2 38.77 56.57 15.50
N SER A 3 37.94 55.53 15.41
CA SER A 3 38.15 54.17 14.85
C SER A 3 36.82 53.58 14.30
N GLU A 4 36.72 53.00 13.10
CA GLU A 4 37.21 51.71 12.56
C GLU A 4 36.52 50.41 13.08
N THR A 5 35.74 49.80 12.17
CA THR A 5 35.56 48.34 11.86
C THR A 5 34.98 47.38 12.93
N GLN A 6 34.20 46.33 12.63
CA GLN A 6 34.26 45.41 11.48
C GLN A 6 32.99 44.53 11.35
N ASN A 7 32.70 44.20 10.09
CA ASN A 7 31.68 43.29 9.56
C ASN A 7 32.09 41.82 9.80
N LYS A 8 31.16 40.91 10.18
CA LYS A 8 31.43 39.46 10.28
C LYS A 8 30.60 38.67 9.28
N SER A 9 31.28 38.09 8.30
CA SER A 9 30.79 37.20 7.25
C SER A 9 30.75 35.73 7.70
N ARG A 10 29.86 35.00 7.02
CA ARG A 10 29.57 33.55 7.06
C ARG A 10 30.83 32.66 7.00
N GLY A 11 30.84 31.59 7.80
CA GLY A 11 31.73 30.42 7.64
C GLY A 11 30.93 29.14 7.44
N ARG A 12 31.33 28.31 6.47
CA ARG A 12 30.77 26.97 6.18
C ARG A 12 31.15 25.95 7.27
N PRO A 13 30.32 24.93 7.55
CA PRO A 13 30.75 23.76 8.32
C PRO A 13 31.62 22.82 7.46
N PRO A 14 32.57 22.08 8.09
CA PRO A 14 33.63 21.33 7.40
C PRO A 14 33.22 19.93 6.93
N ASP A 15 33.87 19.48 5.85
CA ASP A 15 33.82 18.14 5.25
C ASP A 15 34.49 17.07 6.14
N TYR A 16 33.84 15.92 6.32
CA TYR A 16 34.43 14.73 6.93
C TYR A 16 34.95 13.77 5.85
N HIS A 17 36.25 13.83 5.58
CA HIS A 17 36.98 12.81 4.82
C HIS A 17 37.73 11.86 5.78
N ALA A 18 37.52 10.56 5.54
CA ALA A 18 38.35 9.39 5.81
C ALA A 18 39.48 9.49 6.88
N SER A 19 39.26 8.82 8.01
CA SER A 19 40.30 8.55 9.01
C SER A 19 41.16 7.34 8.62
N HIS A 20 42.41 7.61 8.23
CA HIS A 20 43.52 6.64 8.17
C HIS A 20 44.15 6.46 9.57
N LEU A 21 44.43 5.21 9.95
CA LEU A 21 45.13 4.80 11.18
C LEU A 21 46.61 5.21 11.18
N PRO A 22 47.21 5.60 12.33
CA PRO A 22 48.65 5.84 12.44
C PRO A 22 49.44 4.57 12.82
N SER A 23 50.58 4.41 12.16
CA SER A 23 51.61 3.41 12.39
C SER A 23 52.59 3.87 13.49
N TYR A 24 52.97 3.00 14.42
CA TYR A 24 54.14 3.19 15.29
C TYR A 24 54.93 1.88 15.47
N SER A 25 56.25 2.01 15.50
CA SER A 25 57.28 0.99 15.30
C SER A 25 58.10 0.67 16.56
N GLY A 26 58.34 -0.64 16.83
CA GLY A 26 59.51 -1.27 17.50
C GLY A 26 59.70 -1.06 19.01
N GLN A 27 60.25 -1.97 19.85
CA GLN A 27 60.89 -3.29 19.69
C GLN A 27 61.16 -3.86 21.11
N GLY A 28 61.15 -5.20 21.33
CA GLY A 28 61.62 -5.80 22.61
C GLY A 28 61.35 -7.29 22.89
N ALA A 29 62.10 -8.18 22.21
CA ALA A 29 62.62 -9.53 22.57
C ALA A 29 61.80 -10.72 23.16
N ILE A 30 61.61 -11.76 22.31
CA ILE A 30 61.91 -13.23 22.40
C ILE A 30 61.55 -14.05 23.67
N VAL A 31 60.70 -15.10 23.54
CA VAL A 31 61.00 -16.58 23.62
C VAL A 31 59.79 -17.36 23.06
N GLY A 32 60.03 -18.38 22.22
CA GLY A 32 59.00 -19.08 21.42
C GLY A 32 58.43 -20.38 21.96
N HIS A 33 57.32 -20.81 21.37
CA HIS A 33 57.04 -22.19 20.98
C HIS A 33 55.96 -22.18 19.89
N GLY A 34 56.23 -22.85 18.78
CA GLY A 34 55.41 -22.80 17.57
C GLY A 34 54.07 -23.53 17.70
N SER A 35 53.02 -22.87 17.23
CA SER A 35 51.90 -23.48 16.54
C SER A 35 51.49 -22.54 15.42
N LYS A 36 51.43 -23.06 14.19
CA LYS A 36 51.04 -22.27 13.00
C LYS A 36 49.65 -21.66 13.25
N PRO A 37 49.41 -20.38 12.94
CA PRO A 37 48.04 -19.85 12.97
C PRO A 37 47.18 -20.67 12.00
N PRO A 38 45.93 -21.01 12.37
CA PRO A 38 45.05 -21.75 11.48
C PRO A 38 44.93 -20.98 10.15
N PRO A 39 44.89 -21.68 9.01
CA PRO A 39 44.76 -21.02 7.72
C PRO A 39 43.51 -20.13 7.77
N TYR A 40 43.69 -18.86 7.41
CA TYR A 40 42.61 -17.90 7.26
C TYR A 40 41.44 -18.59 6.56
N HIS A 41 40.29 -18.66 7.23
CA HIS A 41 39.06 -19.09 6.57
C HIS A 41 38.86 -18.13 5.39
N ASN A 42 38.97 -18.68 4.17
CA ASN A 42 38.57 -18.00 2.94
C ASN A 42 37.05 -17.79 3.00
N TRP A 43 36.61 -16.76 3.73
CA TRP A 43 35.21 -16.35 3.76
C TRP A 43 34.70 -15.99 2.35
N GLN A 44 35.63 -15.62 1.45
CA GLN A 44 35.35 -15.35 0.03
C GLN A 44 35.01 -16.62 -0.77
N ASP A 45 35.48 -17.81 -0.36
CA ASP A 45 35.10 -19.08 -0.99
C ASP A 45 33.81 -19.68 -0.40
N ALA A 46 33.31 -19.09 0.70
CA ALA A 46 32.10 -19.50 1.40
C ALA A 46 30.86 -18.65 1.04
N VAL A 47 31.00 -17.69 0.11
CA VAL A 47 29.86 -16.94 -0.43
C VAL A 47 29.33 -17.73 -1.63
N PRO A 48 28.21 -18.46 -1.51
CA PRO A 48 27.59 -19.07 -2.67
C PRO A 48 27.18 -17.99 -3.67
N ASP A 49 27.19 -18.36 -4.95
CA ASP A 49 26.73 -17.52 -6.06
C ASP A 49 25.34 -16.92 -5.73
N THR A 50 25.34 -15.64 -5.36
CA THR A 50 24.14 -14.93 -4.90
C THR A 50 23.16 -14.64 -6.03
N SER A 51 23.50 -14.99 -7.28
CA SER A 51 22.57 -14.91 -8.43
C SER A 51 21.43 -15.93 -8.35
N THR A 52 21.53 -16.93 -7.46
CA THR A 52 20.49 -17.93 -7.20
C THR A 52 19.60 -17.60 -6.00
N LEU A 53 19.94 -16.54 -5.25
CA LEU A 53 19.13 -16.10 -4.12
C LEU A 53 17.89 -15.35 -4.64
N PRO A 54 16.73 -15.51 -3.99
CA PRO A 54 15.58 -14.64 -4.28
C PRO A 54 16.00 -13.17 -4.11
N PRO A 55 15.38 -12.24 -4.86
CA PRO A 55 15.63 -10.82 -4.66
C PRO A 55 15.40 -10.49 -3.18
N PRO A 56 16.18 -9.55 -2.60
CA PRO A 56 16.00 -9.17 -1.22
C PRO A 56 14.56 -8.69 -1.00
N PRO A 57 13.96 -8.97 0.18
CA PRO A 57 12.62 -8.51 0.50
C PRO A 57 12.53 -6.99 0.32
N VAL A 58 11.39 -6.52 -0.19
CA VAL A 58 11.16 -5.08 -0.35
C VAL A 58 11.09 -4.47 1.05
N MET A 59 12.00 -3.55 1.38
CA MET A 59 12.04 -2.93 2.70
C MET A 59 10.88 -1.93 2.84
N GLY A 60 10.12 -2.04 3.94
CA GLY A 60 9.12 -1.05 4.32
C GLY A 60 9.75 0.28 4.73
N LEU A 61 9.06 1.39 4.46
CA LEU A 61 9.46 2.71 4.94
C LEU A 61 8.95 2.90 6.38
N LEU A 62 9.79 3.44 7.27
CA LEU A 62 9.39 3.79 8.63
C LEU A 62 8.37 4.95 8.68
N SER A 63 8.34 5.76 7.63
CA SER A 63 7.43 6.90 7.45
C SER A 63 7.28 7.21 5.97
N SER A 64 6.07 7.49 5.49
CA SER A 64 5.87 7.97 4.12
C SER A 64 6.40 9.40 4.03
N ASN A 65 6.82 9.83 2.84
CA ASN A 65 7.35 11.18 2.65
C ASN A 65 6.28 12.26 2.84
N SER A 66 5.00 11.89 2.86
CA SER A 66 3.87 12.80 2.78
C SER A 66 2.58 12.01 3.07
N GLY A 67 1.66 12.51 3.91
CA GLY A 67 0.36 11.87 4.16
C GLY A 67 0.33 10.73 5.19
N ASN A 68 0.87 10.94 6.40
CA ASN A 68 0.60 10.04 7.54
C ASN A 68 -0.58 10.58 8.34
N ALA A 69 -1.54 9.73 8.67
CA ALA A 69 -2.55 10.08 9.68
C ALA A 69 -1.88 10.36 11.03
N SER A 70 -2.60 11.07 11.90
CA SER A 70 -2.10 11.37 13.25
C SER A 70 -1.79 10.09 14.02
N ARG A 71 -0.81 10.15 14.94
CA ARG A 71 -0.48 9.02 15.81
C ARG A 71 -1.70 8.55 16.61
N ASP A 72 -2.50 9.50 17.10
CA ASP A 72 -3.71 9.23 17.87
C ASP A 72 -4.76 8.50 17.02
N ASP A 73 -4.89 8.83 15.72
CA ASP A 73 -5.79 8.13 14.81
C ASP A 73 -5.33 6.72 14.49
N ALA A 74 -4.01 6.50 14.36
CA ALA A 74 -3.43 5.18 14.18
C ALA A 74 -3.64 4.30 15.42
N GLU A 75 -3.37 4.82 16.62
CA GLU A 75 -3.60 4.10 17.88
C GLU A 75 -5.08 3.74 18.05
N ARG A 76 -5.98 4.70 17.80
CA ARG A 76 -7.43 4.46 17.85
C ARG A 76 -7.91 3.46 16.79
N ALA A 77 -7.27 3.43 15.62
CA ALA A 77 -7.56 2.46 14.58
C ALA A 77 -7.10 1.04 14.97
N HIS A 78 -5.89 0.90 15.51
CA HIS A 78 -5.40 -0.38 16.03
C HIS A 78 -6.32 -0.92 17.13
N GLU A 79 -6.68 -0.08 18.11
CA GLU A 79 -7.63 -0.47 19.16
C GLU A 79 -8.99 -0.92 18.60
N PHE A 80 -9.49 -0.24 17.57
CA PHE A 80 -10.73 -0.63 16.89
C PHE A 80 -10.56 -2.00 16.23
N CYS A 81 -9.46 -2.22 15.53
CA CYS A 81 -9.16 -3.45 14.81
C CYS A 81 -9.06 -4.66 15.76
N ASP A 82 -8.43 -4.47 16.91
CA ASP A 82 -8.28 -5.50 17.95
C ASP A 82 -9.61 -5.89 18.59
N LYS A 83 -10.52 -4.92 18.76
CA LYS A 83 -11.82 -5.12 19.45
C LYS A 83 -12.92 -5.62 18.52
N VAL A 84 -12.81 -5.37 17.22
CA VAL A 84 -13.89 -5.60 16.25
C VAL A 84 -13.36 -6.50 15.13
N PRO A 85 -13.52 -7.82 15.15
CA PRO A 85 -12.99 -8.70 14.10
C PRO A 85 -13.68 -8.48 12.74
N LEU A 86 -13.03 -8.90 11.64
CA LEU A 86 -13.62 -8.86 10.30
C LEU A 86 -14.89 -9.72 10.22
N HIS A 87 -15.84 -9.29 9.40
CA HIS A 87 -17.08 -10.01 9.16
C HIS A 87 -16.82 -11.23 8.27
N LEU A 88 -17.09 -12.42 8.81
CA LEU A 88 -17.05 -13.64 8.00
C LEU A 88 -18.01 -13.54 6.81
N PRO A 89 -17.62 -14.04 5.63
CA PRO A 89 -18.45 -13.94 4.44
C PRO A 89 -19.75 -14.74 4.62
N VAL A 90 -20.84 -14.15 4.16
CA VAL A 90 -22.16 -14.81 4.14
C VAL A 90 -22.64 -14.87 2.70
N LYS A 91 -23.34 -15.96 2.35
CA LYS A 91 -23.94 -16.08 1.02
C LYS A 91 -24.91 -14.92 0.78
N PRO A 92 -24.69 -14.07 -0.24
CA PRO A 92 -25.60 -12.97 -0.52
C PRO A 92 -26.95 -13.49 -1.00
N SER A 93 -28.01 -12.72 -0.75
CA SER A 93 -29.29 -12.98 -1.42
C SER A 93 -29.15 -12.73 -2.93
N VAL A 94 -30.00 -13.37 -3.74
CA VAL A 94 -30.01 -13.17 -5.19
C VAL A 94 -30.15 -11.68 -5.56
N ALA A 95 -31.02 -10.95 -4.87
CA ALA A 95 -31.21 -9.51 -5.11
C ALA A 95 -29.93 -8.71 -4.83
N VAL A 96 -29.23 -8.98 -3.73
CA VAL A 96 -27.98 -8.29 -3.37
C VAL A 96 -26.88 -8.59 -4.37
N TYR A 97 -26.71 -9.86 -4.75
CA TYR A 97 -25.70 -10.25 -5.71
C TYR A 97 -25.99 -9.67 -7.10
N SER A 98 -27.25 -9.69 -7.55
CA SER A 98 -27.66 -9.05 -8.81
C SER A 98 -27.43 -7.54 -8.80
N SER A 99 -27.71 -6.84 -7.69
CA SER A 99 -27.39 -5.40 -7.56
C SER A 99 -25.90 -5.12 -7.72
N ALA A 100 -25.03 -5.96 -7.16
CA ALA A 100 -23.59 -5.82 -7.33
C ALA A 100 -23.16 -6.10 -8.79
N GLN A 101 -23.74 -7.11 -9.44
CA GLN A 101 -23.51 -7.42 -10.86
C GLN A 101 -23.97 -6.29 -11.79
N ASP A 102 -25.05 -5.59 -11.43
CA ASP A 102 -25.58 -4.42 -12.14
C ASP A 102 -24.86 -3.10 -11.82
N LEU A 103 -23.76 -3.16 -11.04
CA LEU A 103 -22.96 -2.02 -10.63
C LEU A 103 -23.73 -0.96 -9.81
N ASP A 104 -24.75 -1.38 -9.04
CA ASP A 104 -25.48 -0.51 -8.10
C ASP A 104 -24.68 -0.28 -6.81
N PHE A 105 -23.43 0.13 -6.98
CA PHE A 105 -22.55 0.53 -5.89
C PHE A 105 -22.87 1.97 -5.49
N ARG A 106 -23.39 2.14 -4.28
CA ARG A 106 -23.58 3.46 -3.67
C ARG A 106 -22.38 3.80 -2.80
N PRO A 107 -21.97 5.07 -2.74
CA PRO A 107 -20.88 5.48 -1.86
C PRO A 107 -21.34 5.43 -0.40
N VAL A 108 -20.56 4.78 0.46
CA VAL A 108 -20.68 4.90 1.91
C VAL A 108 -19.77 6.02 2.35
N VAL A 109 -20.36 7.16 2.69
CA VAL A 109 -19.63 8.39 3.03
C VAL A 109 -19.69 8.61 4.56
N PRO A 110 -18.56 8.80 5.24
CA PRO A 110 -18.52 9.00 6.68
C PRO A 110 -19.02 10.40 7.06
N GLY A 111 -19.46 10.56 8.31
CA GLY A 111 -19.98 11.83 8.82
C GLY A 111 -18.95 12.97 8.77
N ASP A 112 -17.66 12.64 8.88
CA ASP A 112 -16.55 13.59 8.87
C ASP A 112 -16.07 13.95 7.45
N PHE A 113 -16.75 13.47 6.41
CA PHE A 113 -16.44 13.82 5.02
C PHE A 113 -16.77 15.30 4.75
N HIS A 114 -15.74 16.09 4.46
CA HIS A 114 -15.88 17.52 4.18
C HIS A 114 -15.75 17.80 2.68
N GLY A 115 -16.84 17.58 1.95
CA GLY A 115 -16.80 17.60 0.49
C GLY A 115 -18.15 17.59 -0.20
N THR A 116 -18.11 17.36 -1.51
CA THR A 116 -19.30 17.02 -2.32
C THR A 116 -19.09 15.66 -2.96
N PHE A 117 -20.18 14.90 -3.10
CA PHE A 117 -20.12 13.58 -3.71
C PHE A 117 -21.41 13.32 -4.50
N ALA A 118 -21.28 12.77 -5.70
CA ALA A 118 -22.41 12.46 -6.57
C ALA A 118 -22.19 11.13 -7.32
N THR A 119 -23.25 10.33 -7.40
CA THR A 119 -23.33 9.20 -8.33
C THR A 119 -23.76 9.73 -9.70
N VAL A 120 -22.84 9.70 -10.66
CA VAL A 120 -23.08 10.22 -12.03
C VAL A 120 -23.84 9.20 -12.87
N ALA A 121 -23.52 7.92 -12.69
CA ALA A 121 -24.21 6.78 -13.29
C ALA A 121 -23.97 5.53 -12.42
N ARG A 122 -24.57 4.39 -12.77
CA ARG A 122 -24.24 3.11 -12.13
C ARG A 122 -22.74 2.83 -12.27
N GLY A 123 -22.11 2.48 -11.15
CA GLY A 123 -20.67 2.27 -11.06
C GLY A 123 -19.80 3.50 -11.36
N ARG A 124 -20.36 4.72 -11.42
CA ARG A 124 -19.58 5.94 -11.71
C ARG A 124 -19.87 7.05 -10.73
N TRP A 125 -18.82 7.51 -10.07
CA TRP A 125 -18.93 8.54 -9.04
C TRP A 125 -18.04 9.74 -9.36
N LYS A 126 -18.39 10.88 -8.78
CA LYS A 126 -17.60 12.11 -8.82
C LYS A 126 -17.62 12.75 -7.44
N GLY A 127 -16.47 13.18 -6.97
CA GLY A 127 -16.34 13.76 -5.63
C GLY A 127 -15.29 14.85 -5.55
N SER A 128 -15.40 15.64 -4.48
CA SER A 128 -14.40 16.62 -4.10
C SER A 128 -14.33 16.80 -2.59
N THR A 129 -13.14 17.07 -2.05
CA THR A 129 -12.92 17.44 -0.63
C THR A 129 -12.32 18.84 -0.50
N ARG A 130 -12.41 19.43 0.69
CA ARG A 130 -11.85 20.76 1.00
C ARG A 130 -10.42 20.65 1.56
N ALA A 131 -9.68 21.76 1.52
CA ALA A 131 -8.29 21.84 1.99
C ALA A 131 -8.04 21.18 3.36
N GLY A 132 -8.80 21.57 4.39
CA GLY A 132 -8.69 20.99 5.74
C GLY A 132 -9.43 19.67 5.96
N ASN A 133 -9.70 18.87 4.92
CA ASN A 133 -10.28 17.55 5.09
C ASN A 133 -9.21 16.59 5.64
N GLY A 134 -9.40 16.09 6.85
CA GLY A 134 -8.56 15.02 7.41
C GLY A 134 -8.75 13.70 6.67
N ASP A 135 -8.05 12.66 7.11
CA ASP A 135 -8.17 11.33 6.51
C ASP A 135 -9.59 10.80 6.64
N CYS A 136 -10.18 10.41 5.51
CA CYS A 136 -11.46 9.72 5.49
C CYS A 136 -11.55 8.70 4.36
N LEU A 137 -12.37 7.67 4.55
CA LEU A 137 -12.59 6.60 3.61
C LEU A 137 -13.98 6.71 2.98
N ILE A 138 -14.08 6.53 1.66
CA ILE A 138 -15.34 6.23 0.97
C ILE A 138 -15.25 4.82 0.42
N SER A 139 -16.23 3.96 0.72
CA SER A 139 -16.29 2.59 0.21
C SER A 139 -17.55 2.36 -0.63
N THR A 140 -17.59 1.25 -1.38
CA THR A 140 -18.83 0.76 -1.99
C THR A 140 -19.79 0.24 -0.93
N SER A 141 -21.10 0.41 -1.18
CA SER A 141 -22.16 -0.14 -0.32
C SER A 141 -22.30 -1.66 -0.42
N LEU A 142 -21.80 -2.25 -1.50
CA LEU A 142 -21.80 -3.68 -1.76
C LEU A 142 -20.38 -4.16 -2.11
N PRO A 143 -20.02 -5.41 -1.80
CA PRO A 143 -18.75 -6.00 -2.22
C PRO A 143 -18.59 -6.03 -3.74
N LEU A 144 -17.36 -5.85 -4.20
CA LEU A 144 -16.92 -6.14 -5.57
C LEU A 144 -16.59 -7.63 -5.74
N TYR A 145 -16.30 -8.32 -4.62
CA TYR A 145 -15.98 -9.73 -4.54
C TYR A 145 -16.70 -10.37 -3.36
N PHE A 146 -17.50 -11.40 -3.63
CA PHE A 146 -18.13 -12.24 -2.63
C PHE A 146 -17.46 -13.62 -2.65
N PRO A 147 -16.67 -14.03 -1.64
CA PRO A 147 -16.00 -15.33 -1.62
C PRO A 147 -16.93 -16.51 -1.86
N THR A 148 -18.16 -16.41 -1.36
CA THR A 148 -19.18 -17.47 -1.44
C THR A 148 -19.71 -17.70 -2.86
N GLU A 149 -19.59 -16.73 -3.76
CA GLU A 149 -20.09 -16.79 -5.14
C GLU A 149 -18.96 -16.69 -6.18
N ASP A 150 -17.94 -15.88 -5.89
CA ASP A 150 -16.91 -15.48 -6.84
C ASP A 150 -15.58 -16.22 -6.66
N SER A 151 -15.39 -16.95 -5.55
CA SER A 151 -14.11 -17.59 -5.26
C SER A 151 -13.73 -18.61 -6.33
N PRO A 152 -12.43 -18.67 -6.73
CA PRO A 152 -11.93 -19.75 -7.58
C PRO A 152 -12.20 -21.15 -7.04
N PHE A 153 -12.31 -21.32 -5.71
CA PHE A 153 -12.68 -22.60 -5.10
C PHE A 153 -14.15 -22.98 -5.33
N ALA A 154 -15.03 -21.99 -5.48
CA ALA A 154 -16.45 -22.20 -5.78
C ALA A 154 -16.70 -22.32 -7.30
N THR A 155 -15.98 -21.54 -8.11
CA THR A 155 -16.27 -21.37 -9.55
C THR A 155 -15.32 -22.12 -10.48
N ALA A 156 -14.20 -22.63 -9.96
CA ALA A 156 -13.07 -23.15 -10.74
C ALA A 156 -12.53 -22.18 -11.80
N LYS A 157 -12.77 -20.87 -11.64
CA LYS A 157 -12.34 -19.81 -12.55
C LYS A 157 -11.53 -18.76 -11.81
N CYS A 158 -10.57 -18.16 -12.51
CA CYS A 158 -9.90 -16.97 -12.01
C CYS A 158 -10.91 -15.82 -11.89
N ARG A 159 -10.81 -15.04 -10.82
CA ARG A 159 -11.69 -13.89 -10.57
C ARG A 159 -10.85 -12.62 -10.49
N ASN A 160 -11.27 -11.60 -11.24
CA ASN A 160 -10.67 -10.27 -11.20
C ASN A 160 -11.66 -9.29 -10.58
N MET A 161 -11.18 -8.44 -9.69
CA MET A 161 -11.85 -7.21 -9.29
C MET A 161 -10.94 -6.03 -9.60
N TYR A 162 -11.51 -4.93 -10.10
CA TYR A 162 -10.77 -3.78 -10.59
C TYR A 162 -11.68 -2.55 -10.65
N TYR A 163 -11.11 -1.37 -10.44
CA TYR A 163 -11.77 -0.10 -10.75
C TYR A 163 -10.73 1.00 -10.97
N GLU A 164 -11.16 2.10 -11.56
CA GLU A 164 -10.31 3.26 -11.89
C GLU A 164 -10.72 4.51 -11.11
N VAL A 165 -9.73 5.34 -10.79
CA VAL A 165 -9.91 6.67 -10.22
C VAL A 165 -9.13 7.67 -11.06
N LYS A 166 -9.80 8.72 -11.53
CA LYS A 166 -9.18 9.85 -12.21
C LYS A 166 -8.94 10.99 -11.22
N LEU A 167 -7.71 11.48 -11.16
CA LEU A 167 -7.35 12.68 -10.41
C LEU A 167 -7.72 13.91 -11.24
N LEU A 168 -8.64 14.75 -10.77
CA LEU A 168 -9.07 15.96 -11.49
C LEU A 168 -8.42 17.24 -10.97
N GLY A 169 -8.02 17.27 -9.70
CA GLY A 169 -7.46 18.47 -9.11
C GLY A 169 -6.97 18.25 -7.68
N LEU A 170 -5.96 19.04 -7.30
CA LEU A 170 -5.37 19.06 -5.97
C LEU A 170 -5.41 20.49 -5.42
N ARG A 171 -5.66 20.62 -4.12
CA ARG A 171 -5.65 21.87 -3.34
C ARG A 171 -4.74 21.69 -2.13
N GLU A 172 -4.82 22.57 -1.14
CA GLU A 172 -4.04 22.44 0.10
C GLU A 172 -4.35 21.12 0.82
N GLY A 173 -3.34 20.57 1.52
CA GLY A 173 -3.47 19.40 2.37
C GLY A 173 -4.21 19.68 3.69
N PRO A 174 -4.44 18.64 4.51
CA PRO A 174 -5.10 18.77 5.82
C PRO A 174 -4.45 19.85 6.69
N VAL A 175 -3.12 19.94 6.64
CA VAL A 175 -2.30 21.03 7.14
C VAL A 175 -1.57 21.66 5.94
N SER A 176 -1.28 22.96 5.98
CA SER A 176 -0.75 23.72 4.83
C SER A 176 0.56 23.19 4.22
N THR A 177 1.31 22.36 4.94
CA THR A 177 2.57 21.75 4.50
C THR A 177 2.40 20.34 3.94
N ASP A 178 1.22 19.75 4.13
CA ASP A 178 0.95 18.35 3.81
C ASP A 178 0.43 18.24 2.37
N PRO A 179 0.64 17.08 1.71
CA PRO A 179 0.03 16.83 0.42
C PRO A 179 -1.50 16.78 0.55
N SER A 180 -2.18 16.96 -0.58
CA SER A 180 -3.55 16.50 -0.77
C SER A 180 -3.57 15.40 -1.81
N GLY A 181 -4.62 14.59 -1.79
CA GLY A 181 -4.74 13.49 -2.72
C GLY A 181 -5.75 12.44 -2.30
N PHE A 182 -5.58 11.26 -2.88
CA PHE A 182 -6.35 10.09 -2.53
C PHE A 182 -5.48 8.83 -2.52
N SER A 183 -5.97 7.81 -1.86
CA SER A 183 -5.47 6.45 -1.99
C SER A 183 -6.54 5.57 -2.61
N ILE A 184 -6.14 4.71 -3.55
CA ILE A 184 -7.03 3.75 -4.22
C ILE A 184 -6.77 2.38 -3.61
N GLY A 185 -7.82 1.66 -3.23
CA GLY A 185 -7.67 0.41 -2.51
C GLY A 185 -8.88 -0.51 -2.44
N PHE A 186 -8.71 -1.57 -1.67
CA PHE A 186 -9.78 -2.50 -1.29
C PHE A 186 -9.77 -2.67 0.23
N VAL A 187 -10.95 -2.85 0.82
CA VAL A 187 -11.12 -3.11 2.26
C VAL A 187 -12.09 -4.27 2.50
N ALA A 188 -11.82 -5.05 3.53
CA ALA A 188 -12.77 -5.93 4.19
C ALA A 188 -13.41 -5.18 5.37
N HIS A 189 -14.66 -5.49 5.67
CA HIS A 189 -15.39 -4.86 6.78
C HIS A 189 -15.42 -5.74 8.03
N PRO A 190 -15.48 -5.15 9.24
CA PRO A 190 -15.49 -3.71 9.55
C PRO A 190 -14.11 -3.04 9.42
N TYR A 191 -14.09 -1.82 8.90
CA TYR A 191 -12.89 -1.00 8.70
C TYR A 191 -13.05 0.39 9.35
N PRO A 192 -12.01 1.02 9.93
CA PRO A 192 -12.10 2.37 10.47
C PRO A 192 -12.15 3.44 9.36
N TYR A 193 -13.29 4.12 9.20
CA TYR A 193 -13.53 5.06 8.08
C TYR A 193 -12.75 6.39 8.17
N TRP A 194 -11.93 6.59 9.20
CA TRP A 194 -10.97 7.69 9.33
C TRP A 194 -9.55 7.28 8.93
N ARG A 195 -9.38 6.10 8.30
CA ARG A 195 -8.11 5.58 7.83
C ARG A 195 -8.19 5.30 6.34
N SER A 196 -7.10 5.54 5.63
CA SER A 196 -6.97 5.18 4.22
C SER A 196 -6.85 3.65 4.04
N PRO A 197 -7.26 3.09 2.89
CA PRO A 197 -7.07 1.67 2.58
C PRO A 197 -5.57 1.34 2.52
N GLY A 198 -5.22 0.17 3.05
CA GLY A 198 -3.85 -0.32 3.16
C GLY A 198 -3.22 -0.09 4.53
N TRP A 199 -3.74 0.80 5.36
CA TRP A 199 -3.14 1.10 6.68
C TRP A 199 -3.46 0.08 7.76
N GLU A 200 -4.66 -0.51 7.72
CA GLU A 200 -5.11 -1.48 8.74
C GLU A 200 -5.42 -2.84 8.12
N ARG A 201 -5.61 -3.86 8.96
CA ARG A 201 -5.92 -5.25 8.56
C ARG A 201 -7.10 -5.32 7.58
N GLY A 202 -7.08 -6.33 6.71
CA GLY A 202 -8.11 -6.51 5.70
C GLY A 202 -8.11 -5.43 4.62
N SER A 203 -7.01 -4.71 4.40
CA SER A 203 -6.98 -3.67 3.37
C SER A 203 -5.66 -3.55 2.63
N VAL A 204 -5.77 -3.10 1.39
CA VAL A 204 -4.66 -2.81 0.49
C VAL A 204 -4.90 -1.48 -0.20
N GLY A 205 -3.87 -0.67 -0.38
CA GLY A 205 -3.99 0.62 -1.06
C GLY A 205 -2.71 1.12 -1.72
N VAL A 206 -2.86 2.05 -2.67
CA VAL A 206 -1.78 2.80 -3.30
C VAL A 206 -2.07 4.30 -3.20
N PHE A 207 -1.09 5.07 -2.74
CA PHE A 207 -1.26 6.48 -2.40
C PHE A 207 -0.83 7.40 -3.53
N SER A 208 -1.58 8.48 -3.74
CA SER A 208 -1.37 9.38 -4.88
C SER A 208 -0.19 10.31 -4.74
N ASP A 209 0.20 10.66 -3.52
CA ASP A 209 1.21 11.68 -3.25
C ASP A 209 2.64 11.15 -3.44
N ASP A 210 2.90 9.88 -3.10
CA ASP A 210 4.23 9.26 -3.23
C ASP A 210 4.26 8.01 -4.13
N GLY A 211 3.12 7.40 -4.41
CA GLY A 211 3.03 6.15 -5.18
C GLY A 211 3.40 4.89 -4.40
N CYS A 212 3.45 4.96 -3.07
CA CYS A 212 3.70 3.80 -2.22
C CYS A 212 2.46 2.89 -2.13
N ARG A 213 2.70 1.60 -1.95
CA ARG A 213 1.68 0.58 -1.70
C ARG A 213 1.69 0.17 -0.23
N PHE A 214 0.52 -0.18 0.27
CA PHE A 214 0.29 -0.51 1.67
C PHE A 214 -0.60 -1.76 1.76
N VAL A 215 -0.24 -2.69 2.64
CA VAL A 215 -1.02 -3.89 2.97
C VAL A 215 -0.93 -4.06 4.47
N ASN A 216 -1.99 -3.70 5.20
CA ASN A 216 -2.00 -3.64 6.67
C ASN A 216 -0.71 -2.99 7.24
N ASP A 217 -0.37 -1.81 6.72
CA ASP A 217 0.87 -1.10 7.03
C ASP A 217 0.54 0.31 7.50
N SER A 218 0.62 0.54 8.81
CA SER A 218 0.40 1.85 9.43
C SER A 218 1.65 2.75 9.44
N TRP A 219 2.73 2.34 8.78
CA TRP A 219 3.97 3.09 8.64
C TRP A 219 4.03 3.77 7.26
N GLY A 220 5.20 3.79 6.62
CA GLY A 220 5.42 4.47 5.36
C GLY A 220 5.14 3.66 4.10
N GLY A 221 4.64 2.43 4.23
CA GLY A 221 4.36 1.59 3.08
C GLY A 221 5.62 1.14 2.36
N ARG A 222 5.44 0.65 1.13
CA ARG A 222 6.52 0.14 0.27
C ARG A 222 6.53 0.91 -1.04
N LYS A 223 7.73 1.31 -1.48
CA LYS A 223 7.90 1.97 -2.78
C LYS A 223 7.37 1.06 -3.89
N PHE A 224 6.50 1.59 -4.74
CA PHE A 224 5.85 0.80 -5.79
C PHE A 224 5.78 1.52 -7.13
N THR A 225 5.23 2.73 -7.15
CA THR A 225 5.10 3.56 -8.35
C THR A 225 5.56 4.99 -8.06
N THR A 226 5.15 5.96 -8.89
CA THR A 226 5.42 7.38 -8.70
C THR A 226 4.20 8.10 -8.14
N ALA A 227 4.33 9.37 -7.75
CA ALA A 227 3.17 10.23 -7.50
C ALA A 227 2.19 10.24 -8.70
N PHE A 228 0.92 10.51 -8.43
CA PHE A 228 -0.14 10.60 -9.45
C PHE A 228 -0.20 12.03 -9.97
N ALA A 229 -0.45 12.18 -11.27
CA ALA A 229 -0.57 13.48 -11.90
C ALA A 229 -2.04 13.90 -12.04
N VAL A 230 -2.31 15.21 -11.97
CA VAL A 230 -3.63 15.74 -12.33
C VAL A 230 -3.95 15.37 -13.78
N GLU A 231 -5.21 15.03 -14.03
CA GLU A 231 -5.77 14.41 -15.24
C GLU A 231 -5.37 12.94 -15.49
N GLU A 232 -4.51 12.34 -14.65
CA GLU A 232 -4.19 10.92 -14.74
C GLU A 232 -5.34 10.05 -14.24
N THR A 233 -5.57 8.93 -14.93
CA THR A 233 -6.44 7.85 -14.46
C THR A 233 -5.60 6.68 -14.00
N VAL A 234 -5.71 6.33 -12.73
CA VAL A 234 -5.06 5.15 -12.14
C VAL A 234 -6.09 4.07 -11.89
N GLY A 235 -5.67 2.81 -11.88
CA GLY A 235 -6.55 1.71 -11.52
C GLY A 235 -5.84 0.68 -10.66
N LEU A 236 -6.59 0.04 -9.79
CA LEU A 236 -6.09 -1.03 -8.92
C LEU A 236 -7.00 -2.23 -9.09
N GLY A 237 -6.39 -3.41 -9.20
CA GLY A 237 -7.13 -4.66 -9.25
C GLY A 237 -6.46 -5.80 -8.52
N MET A 238 -7.26 -6.79 -8.15
CA MET A 238 -6.82 -8.03 -7.53
C MET A 238 -7.31 -9.21 -8.37
N THR A 239 -6.41 -10.17 -8.59
CA THR A 239 -6.69 -11.41 -9.32
C THR A 239 -6.59 -12.59 -8.37
N PHE A 240 -7.70 -13.29 -8.15
CA PHE A 240 -7.77 -14.50 -7.33
C PHE A 240 -7.68 -15.74 -8.22
N ARG A 241 -6.79 -16.68 -7.86
CA ARG A 241 -6.60 -17.94 -8.57
C ARG A 241 -6.51 -19.11 -7.59
N LEU A 242 -6.82 -20.30 -8.07
CA LEU A 242 -6.48 -21.53 -7.36
C LEU A 242 -4.94 -21.65 -7.23
N PRO A 243 -4.44 -22.21 -6.12
CA PRO A 243 -3.02 -22.56 -6.00
C PRO A 243 -2.59 -23.58 -7.05
N ASP A 244 -1.33 -23.52 -7.47
CA ASP A 244 -0.77 -24.38 -8.53
C ASP A 244 -0.85 -25.90 -8.21
N ASN A 245 -0.92 -26.26 -6.91
CA ASN A 245 -1.02 -27.65 -6.41
C ASN A 245 -2.42 -28.04 -5.90
N SER A 246 -3.49 -27.56 -6.54
CA SER A 246 -4.88 -27.77 -6.08
C SER A 246 -5.32 -29.24 -5.97
N ASN A 247 -4.60 -30.19 -6.60
CA ASN A 247 -4.93 -31.62 -6.57
C ASN A 247 -4.71 -32.31 -5.21
N ASN A 248 -4.01 -31.67 -4.26
CA ASN A 248 -3.69 -32.24 -2.94
C ASN A 248 -4.24 -31.44 -1.74
N LEU A 249 -5.18 -30.50 -1.96
CA LEU A 249 -5.78 -29.69 -0.89
C LEU A 249 -6.83 -30.50 -0.09
N GLN A 250 -6.37 -31.54 0.61
CA GLN A 250 -7.10 -32.14 1.74
C GLN A 250 -6.65 -31.44 3.03
N GLY A 251 -7.36 -30.38 3.41
CA GLY A 251 -7.02 -29.60 4.61
C GLY A 251 -7.77 -28.27 4.70
N ARG A 252 -7.64 -27.62 5.86
CA ARG A 252 -8.25 -26.31 6.19
C ARG A 252 -7.55 -25.11 5.51
N ASP A 253 -6.42 -25.29 4.84
CA ASP A 253 -5.72 -24.23 4.09
C ASP A 253 -6.18 -24.18 2.63
N LYS A 254 -7.34 -23.55 2.40
CA LYS A 254 -7.80 -23.18 1.06
C LYS A 254 -7.64 -21.68 0.85
N THR A 255 -6.39 -21.23 0.70
CA THR A 255 -6.09 -19.82 0.40
C THR A 255 -5.97 -19.63 -1.11
N CYS A 256 -6.48 -18.52 -1.64
CA CYS A 256 -6.27 -18.18 -3.05
C CYS A 256 -4.84 -17.67 -3.25
N LYS A 257 -4.29 -17.90 -4.44
CA LYS A 257 -3.15 -17.09 -4.90
C LYS A 257 -3.70 -15.74 -5.36
N VAL A 258 -3.16 -14.65 -4.82
CA VAL A 258 -3.67 -13.29 -5.05
C VAL A 258 -2.58 -12.39 -5.63
N ASP A 259 -2.79 -11.93 -6.87
CA ASP A 259 -1.92 -10.94 -7.53
C ASP A 259 -2.64 -9.58 -7.54
N ILE A 260 -2.01 -8.57 -6.97
CA ILE A 260 -2.49 -7.18 -7.03
C ILE A 260 -1.75 -6.48 -8.17
N PHE A 261 -2.48 -5.74 -8.99
CA PHE A 261 -1.91 -5.03 -10.13
C PHE A 261 -2.42 -3.60 -10.23
N PHE A 262 -1.60 -2.76 -10.83
CA PHE A 262 -1.85 -1.34 -10.94
C PHE A 262 -1.74 -0.86 -12.39
N THR A 263 -2.61 0.06 -12.76
CA THR A 263 -2.68 0.65 -14.09
C THR A 263 -2.54 2.16 -14.03
N ARG A 264 -1.99 2.74 -15.11
CA ARG A 264 -1.96 4.17 -15.37
C ARG A 264 -2.39 4.43 -16.80
N ASN A 265 -3.38 5.30 -16.99
CA ASN A 265 -3.94 5.69 -18.28
C ASN A 265 -4.22 4.48 -19.20
N GLY A 266 -4.83 3.45 -18.63
CA GLY A 266 -5.21 2.23 -19.33
C GLY A 266 -4.10 1.21 -19.57
N ARG A 267 -2.89 1.40 -19.01
CA ARG A 267 -1.77 0.44 -19.14
C ARG A 267 -1.42 -0.14 -17.78
N ARG A 268 -1.23 -1.46 -17.69
CA ARG A 268 -0.66 -2.11 -16.50
C ARG A 268 0.81 -1.71 -16.37
N VAL A 269 1.18 -1.13 -15.23
CA VAL A 269 2.54 -0.60 -14.99
C VAL A 269 3.25 -1.27 -13.82
N GLY A 270 2.55 -2.08 -13.02
CA GLY A 270 3.14 -2.81 -11.92
C GLY A 270 2.18 -3.86 -11.35
N SER A 271 2.74 -4.80 -10.59
CA SER A 271 2.00 -5.77 -9.79
C SER A 271 2.86 -6.37 -8.70
N TRP A 272 2.21 -7.04 -7.75
CA TRP A 272 2.86 -7.79 -6.69
C TRP A 272 2.02 -8.97 -6.24
N ASP A 273 2.70 -9.97 -5.67
CA ASP A 273 2.07 -11.08 -4.98
C ASP A 273 1.65 -10.62 -3.57
N LEU A 274 0.42 -10.89 -3.16
CA LEU A 274 -0.06 -10.58 -1.81
C LEU A 274 0.81 -11.24 -0.74
N HIS A 275 1.31 -12.44 -1.02
CA HIS A 275 2.12 -13.26 -0.11
C HIS A 275 3.62 -13.12 -0.36
N GLU A 276 4.07 -11.99 -0.93
CA GLU A 276 5.51 -11.71 -1.08
C GLU A 276 6.23 -11.76 0.28
N GLU A 277 7.51 -12.13 0.29
CA GLU A 277 8.30 -12.10 1.52
C GLU A 277 8.43 -10.66 2.03
N ILE A 278 8.01 -10.47 3.28
CA ILE A 278 8.01 -9.20 3.98
C ILE A 278 8.81 -9.31 5.27
N ASP A 279 9.39 -8.20 5.72
CA ASP A 279 10.08 -8.11 7.01
C ASP A 279 9.13 -8.50 8.17
N GLU A 280 9.68 -8.99 9.28
CA GLU A 280 8.92 -9.52 10.44
C GLU A 280 7.93 -8.50 11.04
N ASP A 281 8.18 -7.20 10.84
CA ASP A 281 7.35 -6.10 11.33
C ASP A 281 6.14 -5.77 10.44
N ALA A 282 5.97 -6.46 9.30
CA ALA A 282 4.88 -6.20 8.38
C ALA A 282 3.56 -6.82 8.84
N GLY A 283 2.45 -6.12 8.60
CA GLY A 283 1.14 -6.56 9.01
C GLY A 283 0.64 -7.81 8.28
N SER A 284 -0.29 -8.50 8.94
CA SER A 284 -1.00 -9.66 8.38
C SER A 284 -1.76 -9.33 7.09
N VAL A 285 -1.83 -10.30 6.16
CA VAL A 285 -2.64 -10.25 4.93
C VAL A 285 -4.09 -10.72 5.12
N GLU A 286 -4.48 -11.02 6.36
CA GLU A 286 -5.84 -11.43 6.73
C GLU A 286 -6.90 -10.51 6.11
N GLY A 287 -7.94 -11.11 5.53
CA GLY A 287 -9.03 -10.38 4.88
C GLY A 287 -8.85 -10.22 3.37
N LEU A 288 -7.65 -10.44 2.82
CA LEU A 288 -7.34 -10.19 1.41
C LEU A 288 -7.13 -11.47 0.59
N GLU A 289 -7.17 -12.64 1.23
CA GLU A 289 -6.79 -13.94 0.64
C GLU A 289 -7.92 -14.61 -0.17
N GLY A 290 -8.98 -13.85 -0.46
CA GLY A 290 -10.15 -14.31 -1.19
C GLY A 290 -11.19 -15.02 -0.32
N ASP A 291 -11.09 -14.84 0.99
CA ASP A 291 -11.88 -15.45 2.07
C ASP A 291 -12.82 -14.46 2.78
N PHE A 292 -12.76 -13.17 2.46
CA PHE A 292 -13.68 -12.13 2.94
C PHE A 292 -14.32 -11.34 1.80
N ASP A 293 -15.48 -10.75 2.07
CA ASP A 293 -16.11 -9.80 1.17
C ASP A 293 -15.21 -8.56 1.02
N LEU A 294 -14.88 -8.20 -0.23
CA LEU A 294 -14.00 -7.07 -0.52
C LEU A 294 -14.75 -5.93 -1.20
N TYR A 295 -14.54 -4.73 -0.68
CA TYR A 295 -15.18 -3.49 -1.11
C TYR A 295 -14.17 -2.60 -1.81
N GLY A 296 -14.59 -1.90 -2.85
CA GLY A 296 -13.78 -0.86 -3.48
C GLY A 296 -13.76 0.35 -2.56
N ALA A 297 -12.58 0.91 -2.29
CA ALA A 297 -12.44 1.95 -1.29
C ALA A 297 -11.41 3.02 -1.66
N ILE A 298 -11.75 4.27 -1.39
CA ILE A 298 -10.93 5.45 -1.68
C ILE A 298 -10.68 6.18 -0.37
N GLY A 299 -9.41 6.30 0.02
CA GLY A 299 -8.99 7.20 1.09
C GLY A 299 -8.79 8.61 0.54
N LEU A 300 -9.20 9.63 1.28
CA LEU A 300 -9.13 11.03 0.87
C LEU A 300 -8.42 11.83 1.95
N PHE A 301 -7.49 12.68 1.54
CA PHE A 301 -6.74 13.56 2.44
C PHE A 301 -6.50 14.91 1.77
N GLY A 302 -6.74 15.99 2.50
CA GLY A 302 -6.68 17.33 1.97
C GLY A 302 -7.76 17.61 0.93
N GLY A 303 -7.58 18.68 0.16
CA GLY A 303 -8.52 19.02 -0.93
C GLY A 303 -8.18 18.33 -2.25
N VAL A 304 -9.02 17.40 -2.68
CA VAL A 304 -8.85 16.66 -3.94
C VAL A 304 -10.17 16.64 -4.73
N ASP A 305 -10.08 16.66 -6.07
CA ASP A 305 -11.20 16.39 -6.98
C ASP A 305 -10.94 15.09 -7.73
N PHE A 306 -11.95 14.24 -7.85
CA PHE A 306 -11.78 12.91 -8.44
C PHE A 306 -13.04 12.37 -9.10
N GLU A 307 -12.84 11.42 -10.02
CA GLU A 307 -13.89 10.59 -10.62
C GLU A 307 -13.55 9.12 -10.43
N VAL A 308 -14.56 8.29 -10.19
CA VAL A 308 -14.41 6.84 -9.91
C VAL A 308 -15.20 6.05 -10.94
N CYS A 309 -14.63 4.98 -11.46
CA CYS A 309 -15.25 4.12 -12.45
C CYS A 309 -15.09 2.64 -12.09
N PHE A 310 -16.17 2.05 -11.56
CA PHE A 310 -16.35 0.60 -11.39
C PHE A 310 -16.91 -0.06 -12.66
N ASP A 311 -17.48 0.73 -13.58
CA ASP A 311 -18.07 0.24 -14.83
C ASP A 311 -17.00 -0.19 -15.86
N PRO A 312 -16.93 -1.48 -16.25
CA PRO A 312 -15.98 -1.97 -17.22
C PRO A 312 -16.05 -1.29 -18.60
N ALA A 313 -17.22 -0.78 -18.98
CA ALA A 313 -17.37 -0.03 -20.23
C ALA A 313 -16.59 1.29 -20.19
N GLY A 314 -16.42 1.88 -18.99
CA GLY A 314 -15.72 3.14 -18.77
C GLY A 314 -14.22 3.05 -18.55
N TRP A 315 -13.69 1.86 -18.27
CA TRP A 315 -12.26 1.70 -17.99
C TRP A 315 -11.40 2.06 -19.20
N LEU A 316 -10.29 2.75 -18.95
CA LEU A 316 -9.24 2.92 -19.94
C LEU A 316 -8.48 1.60 -20.14
N TRP A 317 -8.26 0.83 -19.07
CA TRP A 317 -7.61 -0.47 -19.19
C TRP A 317 -8.60 -1.51 -19.69
N LYS A 318 -8.20 -2.25 -20.73
CA LYS A 318 -8.98 -3.32 -21.32
C LYS A 318 -8.30 -4.68 -21.03
N PRO A 319 -8.78 -5.47 -20.05
CA PRO A 319 -8.15 -6.73 -19.66
C PRO A 319 -8.10 -7.82 -20.74
N TYR A 320 -8.89 -7.69 -21.81
CA TYR A 320 -9.09 -8.70 -22.85
C TYR A 320 -8.89 -8.18 -24.29
N GLN A 321 -8.21 -7.04 -24.45
CA GLN A 321 -7.76 -6.56 -25.77
C GLN A 321 -6.30 -6.90 -26.02
#